data_AF-A0A2V9DEQ1-F1
#
_entry.id   AF-A0A2V9DEQ1-F1
#
_cell.length_a   1.000
_cell.length_b   1.000
_cell.length_c   1.000
_cell.angle_alpha   90.00
_cell.angle_beta   90.00
_cell.angle_gamma   90.00
#
_symmetry.space_group_name_H-M   'P 1'
#
loop_
_entity.id
_entity.type
_entity.pdbx_description
1 polymer ?
#
loop_
_entity_poly.entity_id
_entity_poly.type
_entity_poly.pdbx_seq_one_letter_code
_entity_poly.pdbx_strand_id
1 'polypeptide(L)'
;MQWQSSRGVPSFLELQRKIAFCPHCGNHSPQRLVFRHETRETGYEDKGNLEEAFPTEFFFALCETCDQPLLYYIGEDIEQYGSGDKPQSYQDSVLLWPTEKVLRHYGVVWEKRLTRSGMPKNASGWKWLRSQGVKSIVTFRIENDVDYSKYGFERVLPIPISGNPPADPPSDQQAEEFLRVIQDPNNAPVHMHCNAGRDRTAMMAALARYSIDGWPMEKALEEARSYRHGEDLPPKRMAWLYNWTAKHKPGSYRLQ
;
A
#
# COMPACT_ATOMS: atom_id res chain seq x y z
N MET A 1 -24.11 11.10 52.54
CA MET A 1 -23.76 11.68 51.22
C MET A 1 -24.23 10.73 50.13
N GLN A 2 -25.41 10.99 49.59
CA GLN A 2 -25.94 10.28 48.42
C GLN A 2 -25.43 10.98 47.17
N TRP A 3 -24.71 10.27 46.31
CA TRP A 3 -24.40 10.72 44.97
C TRP A 3 -25.64 10.54 44.10
N GLN A 4 -26.32 11.64 43.78
CA GLN A 4 -27.37 11.67 42.77
C GLN A 4 -26.71 11.63 41.39
N SER A 5 -26.87 10.51 40.68
CA SER A 5 -26.60 10.41 39.25
C SER A 5 -27.74 11.07 38.49
N SER A 6 -27.57 12.33 38.11
CA SER A 6 -28.44 12.97 37.14
C SER A 6 -27.66 13.99 36.35
N ARG A 7 -27.16 13.55 35.19
CA ARG A 7 -26.89 14.38 34.01
C ARG A 7 -26.77 13.43 32.83
N GLY A 8 -27.76 13.48 31.94
CA GLY A 8 -27.77 12.69 30.70
C GLY A 8 -26.50 12.96 29.89
N VAL A 9 -25.97 11.91 29.30
CA VAL A 9 -24.96 12.03 28.24
C VAL A 9 -25.70 12.38 26.96
N PRO A 10 -25.39 13.53 26.36
CA PRO A 10 -25.25 13.54 24.92
C PRO A 10 -23.97 14.28 24.57
N SER A 11 -22.88 13.57 24.23
CA SER A 11 -21.69 14.24 23.72
C SER A 11 -21.56 14.00 22.21
N PHE A 12 -21.75 15.08 21.46
CA PHE A 12 -21.61 15.33 20.02
C PHE A 12 -20.60 14.51 19.17
N LEU A 13 -19.68 13.75 19.78
CA LEU A 13 -18.64 12.97 19.10
C LEU A 13 -19.19 11.73 18.38
N GLU A 14 -20.33 11.16 18.81
CA GLU A 14 -20.89 9.91 18.26
C GLU A 14 -21.42 9.99 16.81
N LEU A 15 -21.45 11.19 16.20
CA LEU A 15 -22.07 11.39 14.88
C LEU A 15 -21.13 11.99 13.82
N GLN A 16 -19.89 12.30 14.15
CA GLN A 16 -18.98 12.88 13.17
C GLN A 16 -18.38 11.79 12.26
N ARG A 17 -18.85 11.80 11.00
CA ARG A 17 -18.34 10.97 9.91
C ARG A 17 -17.87 11.86 8.78
N LYS A 18 -16.83 11.42 8.07
CA LYS A 18 -16.48 11.96 6.75
C LYS A 18 -16.28 10.85 5.74
N ILE A 19 -16.54 11.14 4.47
CA ILE A 19 -16.21 10.23 3.37
C ILE A 19 -14.87 10.69 2.81
N ALA A 20 -13.83 9.89 3.00
CA ALA A 20 -12.50 10.21 2.52
C ALA A 20 -11.76 8.94 2.07
N PHE A 21 -10.71 9.12 1.27
CA PHE A 21 -9.81 8.04 0.87
C PHE A 21 -9.18 7.38 2.10
N CYS A 22 -9.24 6.04 2.16
CA CYS A 22 -8.56 5.24 3.16
C CYS A 22 -7.33 4.55 2.53
N PRO A 23 -6.10 4.89 2.96
CA PRO A 23 -4.89 4.29 2.42
C PRO A 23 -4.72 2.80 2.75
N HIS A 24 -5.45 2.28 3.75
CA HIS A 24 -5.42 0.85 4.09
C HIS A 24 -6.12 -0.02 3.05
N CYS A 25 -7.33 0.37 2.62
CA CYS A 25 -8.16 -0.43 1.71
C CYS A 25 -8.22 0.13 0.28
N GLY A 26 -7.70 1.33 0.04
CA GLY A 26 -7.69 1.96 -1.28
C GLY A 26 -9.02 2.53 -1.75
N ASN A 27 -10.04 2.59 -0.88
CA ASN A 27 -11.38 3.07 -1.21
C ASN A 27 -11.67 4.45 -0.58
N HIS A 28 -12.61 5.19 -1.16
CA HIS A 28 -13.30 6.26 -0.45
C HIS A 28 -14.37 5.61 0.42
N SER A 29 -14.30 5.84 1.72
CA SER A 29 -15.15 5.13 2.68
C SER A 29 -15.62 6.08 3.78
N PRO A 30 -16.79 5.82 4.40
CA PRO A 30 -17.15 6.47 5.64
C PRO A 30 -16.08 6.21 6.70
N GLN A 31 -15.68 7.27 7.39
CA GLN A 31 -14.71 7.23 8.48
C GLN A 31 -15.34 7.88 9.68
N ARG A 32 -15.45 7.12 10.77
CA ARG A 32 -16.10 7.55 12.00
C ARG A 32 -15.06 8.07 12.97
N LEU A 33 -15.27 9.29 13.45
CA LEU A 33 -14.47 9.85 14.54
C LEU A 33 -14.67 9.01 15.80
N VAL A 34 -13.57 8.64 16.43
CA VAL A 34 -13.54 7.88 17.69
C VAL A 34 -13.03 8.74 18.82
N PHE A 35 -12.03 9.58 18.57
CA PHE A 35 -11.44 10.42 19.61
C PHE A 35 -10.87 11.71 19.03
N ARG A 36 -10.95 12.80 19.82
CA ARG A 36 -10.36 14.10 19.53
C ARG A 36 -9.40 14.46 20.65
N HIS A 37 -8.20 14.90 20.29
CA HIS A 37 -7.19 15.37 21.22
C HIS A 37 -6.77 16.79 20.85
N GLU A 38 -6.94 17.72 21.77
CA GLU A 38 -6.44 19.09 21.65
C GLU A 38 -5.12 19.20 22.40
N THR A 39 -4.09 19.73 21.75
CA THR A 39 -2.78 19.97 22.34
C THR A 39 -2.24 21.32 21.87
N ARG A 40 -1.11 21.74 22.44
CA ARG A 40 -0.35 22.88 21.95
C ARG A 40 1.05 22.42 21.60
N GLU A 41 1.49 22.71 20.38
CA GLU A 41 2.85 22.41 19.94
C GLU A 41 3.73 23.65 20.08
N THR A 42 4.94 23.44 20.57
CA THR A 42 5.96 24.49 20.69
C THR A 42 6.93 24.38 19.52
N GLY A 43 7.00 25.43 18.69
CA GLY A 43 8.01 25.59 17.66
C GLY A 43 9.35 26.03 18.25
N TYR A 44 10.45 25.62 17.61
CA TYR A 44 11.79 26.14 17.89
C TYR A 44 12.30 26.85 16.65
N GLU A 45 12.70 28.12 16.79
CA GLU A 45 13.44 28.79 15.72
C GLU A 45 14.85 28.19 15.59
N ASP A 46 15.46 28.32 14.39
CA ASP A 46 16.87 27.98 14.13
C ASP A 46 17.87 28.69 15.07
N LYS A 47 17.42 29.72 15.82
CA LYS A 47 18.21 30.48 16.80
C LYS A 47 17.94 30.10 18.27
N GLY A 48 17.11 29.10 18.54
CA GLY A 48 16.90 28.54 19.88
C GLY A 48 15.99 29.36 20.80
N ASN A 49 15.26 30.34 20.28
CA ASN A 49 14.17 30.97 21.02
C ASN A 49 12.89 30.14 20.86
N LEU A 50 12.15 29.97 21.97
CA LEU A 50 10.83 29.33 21.97
C LEU A 50 9.84 30.24 21.24
N GLU A 51 9.22 29.73 20.18
CA GLU A 51 8.01 30.34 19.63
C GLU A 51 6.79 30.04 20.52
N GLU A 52 5.76 30.88 20.40
CA GLU A 52 4.48 30.69 21.09
C GLU A 52 3.88 29.31 20.79
N ALA A 53 3.21 28.72 21.77
CA ALA A 53 2.62 27.40 21.62
C ALA A 53 1.34 27.50 20.78
N PHE A 54 1.34 26.92 19.59
CA PHE A 54 0.21 26.98 18.67
C PHE A 54 -0.80 25.85 18.95
N PRO A 55 -2.11 26.10 18.81
CA PRO A 55 -3.11 25.07 19.00
C PRO A 55 -3.02 24.03 17.87
N THR A 56 -2.82 22.76 18.26
CA THR A 56 -2.81 21.59 17.36
C THR A 56 -3.90 20.63 17.80
N GLU A 57 -4.68 20.12 16.84
CA GLU A 57 -5.72 19.13 17.13
C GLU A 57 -5.50 17.85 16.35
N PHE A 58 -5.66 16.71 17.02
CA PHE A 58 -5.61 15.39 16.42
C PHE A 58 -6.99 14.71 16.49
N PHE A 59 -7.34 14.01 15.43
CA PHE A 59 -8.58 13.25 15.31
C PHE A 59 -8.25 11.81 14.96
N PHE A 60 -8.62 10.89 15.85
CA PHE A 60 -8.50 9.46 15.63
C PHE A 60 -9.83 8.93 15.11
N ALA A 61 -9.82 8.36 13.91
CA ALA A 61 -10.99 7.83 13.23
C ALA A 61 -10.79 6.36 12.83
N LEU A 62 -11.89 5.66 12.59
CA LEU A 62 -11.87 4.30 12.02
C LEU A 62 -12.52 4.31 10.65
N CYS A 63 -11.89 3.66 9.68
CA CYS A 63 -12.51 3.38 8.39
C CYS A 63 -13.63 2.34 8.56
N GLU A 64 -14.87 2.65 8.21
CA GLU A 64 -16.00 1.71 8.37
C GLU A 64 -15.93 0.53 7.38
N THR A 65 -15.08 0.59 6.34
CA THR A 65 -14.88 -0.51 5.38
C THR A 65 -13.88 -1.56 5.87
N CYS A 66 -12.77 -1.14 6.48
CA CYS A 66 -11.66 -2.05 6.86
C CYS A 66 -11.35 -2.07 8.36
N ASP A 67 -12.07 -1.27 9.14
CA ASP A 67 -11.92 -1.13 10.60
C ASP A 67 -10.50 -0.76 11.05
N GLN A 68 -9.72 -0.11 10.16
CA GLN A 68 -8.36 0.33 10.44
C GLN A 68 -8.33 1.78 10.96
N PRO A 69 -7.40 2.09 11.88
CA PRO A 69 -7.24 3.42 12.46
C PRO A 69 -6.67 4.43 11.48
N LEU A 70 -7.19 5.65 11.51
CA LEU A 70 -6.74 6.79 10.74
C LEU A 70 -6.49 7.95 11.69
N LEU A 71 -5.34 8.61 11.54
CA LEU A 71 -4.98 9.78 12.32
C LEU A 71 -5.07 11.01 11.41
N TYR A 72 -5.82 12.00 11.85
CA TYR A 72 -6.01 13.28 11.19
C TYR A 72 -5.49 14.39 12.10
N TYR A 73 -5.09 15.52 11.54
CA TYR A 73 -4.61 16.65 12.31
C TYR A 73 -5.00 18.02 11.72
N ILE A 74 -4.98 19.04 12.59
CA ILE A 74 -5.04 20.47 12.29
C ILE A 74 -3.85 21.14 13.00
N GLY A 75 -3.00 21.87 12.28
CA GLY A 75 -1.81 22.57 12.79
C GLY A 75 -1.38 23.72 11.86
N GLU A 76 -0.41 24.54 12.27
CA GLU A 76 0.06 25.70 11.49
C GLU A 76 0.83 25.31 10.21
N ASP A 77 1.51 24.17 10.22
CA ASP A 77 2.28 23.64 9.09
C ASP A 77 1.39 23.18 7.91
N ILE A 78 0.06 23.21 8.07
CA ILE A 78 -0.90 22.90 7.01
C ILE A 78 -0.90 23.95 5.88
N GLU A 79 -0.41 25.17 6.11
CA GLU A 79 -0.27 26.18 5.04
C GLU A 79 0.55 25.67 3.83
N GLN A 80 1.38 24.63 4.02
CA GLN A 80 2.16 24.00 2.96
C GLN A 80 1.33 23.12 1.98
N TYR A 81 0.04 22.87 2.26
CA TYR A 81 -0.80 21.92 1.51
C TYR A 81 -1.96 22.52 0.71
N GLY A 82 -2.08 23.84 0.61
CA GLY A 82 -2.99 24.49 -0.35
C GLY A 82 -3.64 25.78 0.15
N SER A 83 -3.81 26.72 -0.77
CA SER A 83 -4.38 28.06 -0.56
C SER A 83 -5.89 28.02 -0.30
N GLY A 84 -6.30 27.66 0.91
CA GLY A 84 -7.69 27.72 1.39
C GLY A 84 -7.78 28.15 2.86
N ASP A 85 -9.01 28.36 3.35
CA ASP A 85 -9.27 28.66 4.76
C ASP A 85 -8.68 27.57 5.67
N LYS A 86 -8.08 27.97 6.80
CA LYS A 86 -7.48 27.03 7.77
C LYS A 86 -8.55 26.02 8.23
N PRO A 87 -8.28 24.70 8.19
CA PRO A 87 -9.27 23.70 8.61
C PRO A 87 -9.62 23.88 10.10
N GLN A 88 -10.91 23.88 10.43
CA GLN A 88 -11.42 24.16 11.79
C GLN A 88 -12.10 22.95 12.45
N SER A 89 -12.21 21.82 11.75
CA SER A 89 -12.98 20.67 12.21
C SER A 89 -12.45 19.34 11.67
N TYR A 90 -12.94 18.22 12.21
CA TYR A 90 -12.65 16.89 11.68
C TYR A 90 -12.95 16.76 10.17
N GLN A 91 -13.98 17.47 9.67
CA GLN A 91 -14.35 17.40 8.24
C GLN A 91 -13.22 17.90 7.34
N ASP A 92 -12.54 18.96 7.78
CA ASP A 92 -11.53 19.68 6.99
C ASP A 92 -10.10 19.29 7.40
N SER A 93 -9.95 18.50 8.46
CA SER A 93 -8.66 17.99 8.94
C SER A 93 -7.88 17.20 7.88
N VAL A 94 -6.56 17.32 7.93
CA VAL A 94 -5.64 16.66 7.01
C VAL A 94 -5.30 15.27 7.54
N LEU A 95 -5.33 14.26 6.68
CA LEU A 95 -4.92 12.91 7.08
C LEU A 95 -3.42 12.93 7.38
N LEU A 96 -3.05 12.68 8.63
CA LEU A 96 -1.67 12.42 9.05
C LEU A 96 -1.30 10.99 8.65
N TRP A 97 -1.22 10.79 7.35
CA TRP A 97 -0.68 9.60 6.73
C TRP A 97 0.69 9.95 6.17
N PRO A 98 1.66 9.03 6.15
CA PRO A 98 2.89 9.24 5.40
C PRO A 98 2.54 9.67 3.97
N THR A 99 2.71 10.96 3.67
CA THR A 99 2.39 11.57 2.36
C THR A 99 3.32 11.01 1.29
N GLU A 100 4.49 10.51 1.68
CA GLU A 100 5.20 9.54 0.88
C GLU A 100 4.42 8.22 0.87
N LYS A 101 3.85 7.88 -0.29
CA LYS A 101 3.64 6.47 -0.65
C LYS A 101 4.94 5.75 -0.35
N VAL A 102 4.97 5.06 0.79
CA VAL A 102 6.18 4.47 1.36
C VAL A 102 6.88 3.60 0.31
N LEU A 103 6.08 3.03 -0.59
CA LEU A 103 6.54 2.35 -1.80
C LEU A 103 5.76 2.80 -3.03
N ARG A 104 6.47 2.97 -4.14
CA ARG A 104 5.86 3.25 -5.44
C ARG A 104 5.00 2.08 -5.90
N HIS A 105 3.80 2.37 -6.38
CA HIS A 105 2.87 1.37 -6.93
C HIS A 105 2.62 0.18 -5.99
N TYR A 106 2.58 0.44 -4.68
CA TYR A 106 2.19 -0.56 -3.70
C TYR A 106 0.76 -1.05 -3.95
N GLY A 107 0.53 -2.34 -3.79
CA GLY A 107 -0.78 -2.95 -3.90
C GLY A 107 -0.86 -4.30 -3.19
N VAL A 108 -2.07 -4.68 -2.78
CA VAL A 108 -2.36 -5.99 -2.21
C VAL A 108 -2.94 -6.89 -3.30
N VAL A 109 -2.33 -8.05 -3.52
CA VAL A 109 -2.85 -9.05 -4.48
C VAL A 109 -3.75 -10.03 -3.72
N TRP A 110 -3.22 -10.61 -2.64
CA TRP A 110 -3.98 -11.45 -1.71
C TRP A 110 -3.76 -10.94 -0.29
N GLU A 111 -4.86 -10.65 0.40
CA GLU A 111 -4.80 -10.17 1.78
C GLU A 111 -3.94 -11.08 2.65
N LYS A 112 -3.05 -10.48 3.44
CA LYS A 112 -2.14 -11.16 4.37
C LYS A 112 -1.20 -12.20 3.73
N ARG A 113 -1.18 -12.35 2.39
CA ARG A 113 -0.39 -13.39 1.70
C ARG A 113 0.52 -12.86 0.61
N LEU A 114 0.06 -11.95 -0.24
CA LEU A 114 0.83 -11.47 -1.39
C LEU A 114 0.62 -9.97 -1.62
N THR A 115 1.71 -9.21 -1.58
CA THR A 115 1.73 -7.78 -1.86
C THR A 115 2.74 -7.47 -2.97
N ARG A 116 2.61 -6.29 -3.59
CA ARG A 116 3.44 -5.86 -4.73
C ARG A 116 3.89 -4.41 -4.59
N SER A 117 5.05 -4.05 -5.12
CA SER A 117 5.42 -2.65 -5.38
C SER A 117 6.60 -2.50 -6.35
N GLY A 118 7.05 -1.25 -6.56
CA GLY A 118 8.43 -0.99 -6.97
C GLY A 118 9.39 -1.17 -5.80
N MET A 119 10.67 -1.25 -6.12
CA MET A 119 11.70 -1.39 -5.09
C MET A 119 11.65 -0.18 -4.13
N PRO A 120 11.66 -0.41 -2.82
CA PRO A 120 11.87 0.64 -1.84
C PRO A 120 13.16 1.43 -2.12
N LYS A 121 13.08 2.76 -2.17
CA LYS A 121 14.23 3.63 -2.46
C LYS A 121 15.10 3.93 -1.25
N ASN A 122 14.57 3.76 -0.05
CA ASN A 122 15.21 4.14 1.21
C ASN A 122 14.94 3.07 2.29
N ALA A 123 15.69 3.15 3.39
CA ALA A 123 15.58 2.19 4.49
C ALA A 123 14.19 2.17 5.13
N SER A 124 13.50 3.30 5.17
CA SER A 124 12.15 3.43 5.72
C SER A 124 11.14 2.56 4.97
N GLY A 125 11.22 2.50 3.64
CA GLY A 125 10.37 1.63 2.83
C GLY A 125 10.57 0.14 3.11
N TRP A 126 11.82 -0.30 3.29
CA TRP A 126 12.12 -1.68 3.68
C TRP A 126 11.65 -2.01 5.11
N LYS A 127 11.87 -1.11 6.07
CA LYS A 127 11.38 -1.26 7.44
C LYS A 127 9.86 -1.32 7.50
N TRP A 128 9.19 -0.49 6.69
CA TRP A 128 7.74 -0.54 6.58
C TRP A 128 7.26 -1.89 6.04
N LEU A 129 7.87 -2.45 4.99
CA LEU A 129 7.53 -3.81 4.52
C LEU A 129 7.64 -4.87 5.61
N ARG A 130 8.69 -4.81 6.44
CA ARG A 130 8.82 -5.71 7.59
C ARG A 130 7.70 -5.50 8.61
N SER A 131 7.34 -4.26 8.90
CA SER A 131 6.24 -3.95 9.82
C SER A 131 4.89 -4.51 9.35
N GLN A 132 4.71 -4.71 8.05
CA GLN A 132 3.52 -5.35 7.47
C GLN A 132 3.53 -6.89 7.58
N GLY A 133 4.55 -7.47 8.24
CA GLY A 133 4.67 -8.92 8.43
C GLY A 133 5.24 -9.67 7.22
N VAL A 134 5.80 -8.97 6.23
CA VAL A 134 6.40 -9.61 5.04
C VAL A 134 7.55 -10.51 5.47
N LYS A 135 7.43 -11.80 5.14
CA LYS A 135 8.41 -12.83 5.46
C LYS A 135 9.42 -13.02 4.33
N SER A 136 8.93 -13.06 3.08
CA SER A 136 9.76 -13.35 1.91
C SER A 136 9.66 -12.28 0.84
N ILE A 137 10.77 -12.06 0.14
CA ILE A 137 10.85 -11.15 -1.00
C ILE A 137 10.99 -11.95 -2.29
N VAL A 138 10.14 -11.66 -3.28
CA VAL A 138 10.35 -12.09 -4.67
C VAL A 138 10.83 -10.87 -5.46
N THR A 139 12.02 -10.96 -6.07
CA THR A 139 12.57 -9.86 -6.86
C THR A 139 12.68 -10.25 -8.32
N PHE A 140 12.12 -9.42 -9.19
CA PHE A 140 12.21 -9.58 -10.65
C PHE A 140 13.41 -8.82 -11.27
N ARG A 141 14.25 -8.23 -10.42
CA ARG A 141 15.44 -7.49 -10.85
C ARG A 141 16.55 -8.46 -11.24
N ILE A 142 17.32 -8.06 -12.24
CA ILE A 142 18.58 -8.74 -12.59
C ILE A 142 19.71 -8.21 -11.71
N GLU A 143 19.60 -6.95 -11.30
CA GLU A 143 20.56 -6.32 -10.42
C GLU A 143 20.48 -6.93 -9.01
N ASN A 144 21.64 -7.27 -8.45
CA ASN A 144 21.80 -7.78 -7.10
C ASN A 144 22.54 -6.76 -6.22
N ASP A 145 22.00 -5.56 -6.14
CA ASP A 145 22.55 -4.38 -5.45
C ASP A 145 21.82 -4.04 -4.14
N VAL A 146 20.90 -4.90 -3.70
CA VAL A 146 20.16 -4.74 -2.44
C VAL A 146 20.59 -5.82 -1.47
N ASP A 147 21.16 -5.38 -0.34
CA ASP A 147 21.32 -6.24 0.82
C ASP A 147 20.01 -6.31 1.61
N TYR A 148 19.19 -7.31 1.30
CA TYR A 148 17.91 -7.56 1.96
C TYR A 148 18.07 -7.99 3.43
N SER A 149 19.20 -8.62 3.77
CA SER A 149 19.47 -9.12 5.13
C SER A 149 19.58 -7.98 6.14
N LYS A 150 20.11 -6.82 5.72
CA LYS A 150 20.14 -5.58 6.50
C LYS A 150 18.76 -5.13 6.99
N TYR A 151 17.70 -5.52 6.29
CA TYR A 151 16.33 -5.19 6.65
C TYR A 151 15.57 -6.37 7.26
N GLY A 152 16.26 -7.46 7.62
CA GLY A 152 15.66 -8.64 8.25
C GLY A 152 14.92 -9.58 7.30
N PHE A 153 15.13 -9.47 5.99
CA PHE A 153 14.60 -10.43 5.02
C PHE A 153 15.63 -11.53 4.76
N GLU A 154 15.43 -12.68 5.39
CA GLU A 154 16.30 -13.85 5.22
C GLU A 154 15.92 -14.71 3.99
N ARG A 155 14.66 -14.60 3.55
CA ARG A 155 14.13 -15.38 2.43
C ARG A 155 13.91 -14.49 1.21
N VAL A 156 14.90 -14.46 0.33
CA VAL A 156 14.86 -13.73 -0.94
C VAL A 156 14.87 -14.73 -2.09
N LEU A 157 13.92 -14.61 -2.99
CA LEU A 157 13.64 -15.53 -4.09
C LEU A 157 13.76 -14.76 -5.42
N PRO A 158 14.95 -14.75 -6.04
CA PRO A 158 15.18 -14.03 -7.28
C PRO A 158 14.57 -14.77 -8.47
N ILE A 159 13.76 -14.07 -9.27
CA ILE A 159 13.20 -14.57 -10.54
C ILE A 159 13.50 -13.50 -11.60
N PRO A 160 14.74 -13.44 -12.12
CA PRO A 160 15.21 -12.30 -12.90
C PRO A 160 14.48 -12.17 -14.24
N ILE A 161 13.84 -11.03 -14.48
CA ILE A 161 13.15 -10.72 -15.75
C ILE A 161 13.77 -9.45 -16.34
N SER A 162 13.97 -9.43 -17.66
CA SER A 162 14.54 -8.28 -18.37
C SER A 162 13.73 -7.01 -18.11
N GLY A 163 14.42 -5.95 -17.68
CA GLY A 163 13.83 -4.64 -17.34
C GLY A 163 14.02 -3.55 -18.40
N ASN A 164 15.13 -3.61 -19.15
CA ASN A 164 15.50 -2.63 -20.18
C ASN A 164 15.17 -3.17 -21.56
N PRO A 165 15.04 -2.32 -22.59
CA PRO A 165 14.88 -2.79 -23.97
C PRO A 165 15.99 -3.79 -24.35
N PRO A 166 15.63 -4.97 -24.88
CA PRO A 166 14.27 -5.47 -25.07
C PRO A 166 13.64 -5.95 -23.74
N ALA A 167 12.42 -5.45 -23.45
CA ALA A 167 11.63 -5.79 -22.27
C ALA A 167 11.03 -7.21 -22.39
N ASP A 168 11.92 -8.20 -22.53
CA ASP A 168 11.56 -9.58 -22.79
C ASP A 168 10.72 -10.15 -21.64
N PRO A 169 9.72 -10.99 -21.96
CA PRO A 169 8.92 -11.68 -20.97
C PRO A 169 9.75 -12.70 -20.18
N PRO A 170 9.25 -13.22 -19.04
CA PRO A 170 9.83 -14.41 -18.42
C PRO A 170 9.75 -15.61 -19.37
N SER A 171 10.59 -16.61 -19.13
CA SER A 171 10.36 -17.96 -19.67
C SER A 171 9.18 -18.64 -18.98
N ASP A 172 8.59 -19.65 -19.64
CA ASP A 172 7.52 -20.46 -19.05
C ASP A 172 7.98 -21.10 -17.71
N GLN A 173 9.24 -21.55 -17.62
CA GLN A 173 9.82 -22.08 -16.38
C GLN A 173 9.87 -21.04 -15.23
N GLN A 174 10.27 -19.80 -15.53
CA GLN A 174 10.28 -18.72 -14.53
C GLN A 174 8.87 -18.35 -14.06
N ALA A 175 7.90 -18.41 -14.98
CA ALA A 175 6.50 -18.19 -14.67
C ALA A 175 5.95 -19.28 -13.73
N GLU A 176 6.21 -20.54 -14.03
CA GLU A 176 5.85 -21.69 -13.19
C GLU A 176 6.52 -21.63 -11.83
N GLU A 177 7.81 -21.30 -11.78
CA GLU A 177 8.55 -21.12 -10.54
C GLU A 177 7.92 -20.04 -9.66
N PHE A 178 7.60 -18.88 -10.25
CA PHE A 178 6.91 -17.79 -9.55
C PHE A 178 5.56 -18.25 -8.98
N LEU A 179 4.73 -18.89 -9.80
CA LEU A 179 3.39 -19.36 -9.40
C LEU A 179 3.45 -20.37 -8.26
N ARG A 180 4.48 -21.22 -8.23
CA ARG A 180 4.75 -22.14 -7.12
C ARG A 180 5.19 -21.40 -5.86
N VAL A 181 6.16 -20.51 -5.98
CA VAL A 181 6.78 -19.78 -4.86
C VAL A 181 5.78 -18.95 -4.07
N ILE A 182 4.88 -18.22 -4.75
CA ILE A 182 3.91 -17.34 -4.08
C ILE A 182 2.78 -18.10 -3.36
N GLN A 183 2.55 -19.37 -3.73
CA GLN A 183 1.53 -20.22 -3.10
C GLN A 183 2.07 -21.01 -1.90
N ASP A 184 3.39 -21.22 -1.80
CA ASP A 184 4.03 -21.94 -0.69
C ASP A 184 3.77 -21.22 0.66
N PRO A 185 3.08 -21.87 1.61
CA PRO A 185 2.81 -21.31 2.93
C PRO A 185 4.08 -20.94 3.70
N ASN A 186 5.22 -21.59 3.44
CA ASN A 186 6.49 -21.28 4.10
C ASN A 186 7.05 -19.93 3.67
N ASN A 187 6.65 -19.44 2.49
CA ASN A 187 7.08 -18.16 1.95
C ASN A 187 6.15 -17.00 2.37
N ALA A 188 4.89 -17.27 2.71
CA ALA A 188 3.90 -16.26 3.04
C ALA A 188 4.17 -15.58 4.41
N PRO A 189 3.87 -14.27 4.56
CA PRO A 189 3.46 -13.31 3.52
C PRO A 189 4.63 -12.94 2.58
N VAL A 190 4.36 -12.95 1.27
CA VAL A 190 5.32 -12.62 0.21
C VAL A 190 5.12 -11.17 -0.26
N HIS A 191 6.21 -10.46 -0.49
CA HIS A 191 6.20 -9.20 -1.22
C HIS A 191 7.01 -9.33 -2.51
N MET A 192 6.39 -9.00 -3.65
CA MET A 192 7.05 -9.04 -4.94
C MET A 192 7.36 -7.64 -5.48
N HIS A 193 8.57 -7.43 -6.00
CA HIS A 193 8.93 -6.15 -6.58
C HIS A 193 9.84 -6.25 -7.81
N CYS A 194 9.88 -5.17 -8.59
CA CYS A 194 10.91 -4.91 -9.58
C CYS A 194 11.50 -3.52 -9.30
N ASN A 195 12.07 -2.81 -10.28
CA ASN A 195 12.54 -1.45 -10.04
C ASN A 195 11.38 -0.45 -9.78
N ALA A 196 10.46 -0.32 -10.74
CA ALA A 196 9.36 0.63 -10.66
C ALA A 196 8.05 0.04 -10.12
N GLY A 197 7.86 -1.29 -10.22
CA GLY A 197 6.61 -1.96 -9.84
C GLY A 197 5.51 -1.90 -10.90
N ARG A 198 5.66 -1.10 -11.96
CA ARG A 198 4.63 -0.95 -12.99
C ARG A 198 4.74 -1.96 -14.15
N ASP A 199 5.89 -2.63 -14.25
CA ASP A 199 6.31 -3.41 -15.42
C ASP A 199 6.29 -4.92 -15.14
N ARG A 200 7.43 -5.49 -14.75
CA ARG A 200 7.61 -6.92 -14.43
C ARG A 200 6.65 -7.35 -13.32
N THR A 201 6.56 -6.56 -12.25
CA THR A 201 5.62 -6.82 -11.14
C THR A 201 4.17 -6.81 -11.58
N ALA A 202 3.77 -5.88 -12.45
CA ALA A 202 2.38 -5.83 -12.93
C ALA A 202 2.06 -7.03 -13.84
N MET A 203 3.00 -7.43 -14.70
CA MET A 203 2.89 -8.64 -15.51
C MET A 203 2.74 -9.91 -14.65
N MET A 204 3.59 -10.08 -13.64
CA MET A 204 3.56 -11.27 -12.78
C MET A 204 2.32 -11.27 -11.86
N ALA A 205 1.84 -10.10 -11.44
CA ALA A 205 0.54 -9.98 -10.77
C ALA A 205 -0.61 -10.45 -11.68
N ALA A 206 -0.64 -9.98 -12.93
CA ALA A 206 -1.66 -10.41 -13.90
C ALA A 206 -1.60 -11.93 -14.15
N LEU A 207 -0.39 -12.49 -14.26
CA LEU A 207 -0.18 -13.93 -14.37
C LEU A 207 -0.75 -14.70 -13.15
N ALA A 208 -0.55 -14.21 -11.93
CA ALA A 208 -1.11 -14.82 -10.72
C ALA A 208 -2.64 -14.73 -10.69
N ARG A 209 -3.22 -13.57 -11.02
CA ARG A 209 -4.68 -13.40 -11.14
C ARG A 209 -5.30 -14.39 -12.13
N TYR A 210 -4.67 -14.55 -13.29
CA TYR A 210 -5.15 -15.50 -14.29
C TYR A 210 -4.99 -16.95 -13.83
N SER A 211 -3.76 -17.33 -13.48
CA SER A 211 -3.38 -18.74 -13.33
C SER A 211 -3.87 -19.35 -12.01
N ILE A 212 -4.05 -18.52 -10.96
CA ILE A 212 -4.42 -18.97 -9.61
C ILE A 212 -5.81 -18.48 -9.24
N ASP A 213 -6.11 -17.19 -9.40
CA ASP A 213 -7.43 -16.64 -9.04
C ASP A 213 -8.51 -17.02 -10.06
N GLY A 214 -8.11 -17.44 -11.26
CA GLY A 214 -9.03 -17.83 -12.34
C GLY A 214 -9.70 -16.63 -13.00
N TRP A 215 -9.13 -15.43 -12.88
CA TRP A 215 -9.66 -14.25 -13.55
C TRP A 215 -9.48 -14.37 -15.07
N PRO A 216 -10.40 -13.79 -15.86
CA PRO A 216 -10.11 -13.48 -17.27
C PRO A 216 -8.85 -12.63 -17.39
N MET A 217 -8.05 -12.86 -18.44
CA MET A 217 -6.78 -12.16 -18.62
C MET A 217 -7.00 -10.65 -18.79
N GLU A 218 -8.10 -10.26 -19.43
CA GLU A 218 -8.50 -8.87 -19.64
C GLU A 218 -8.66 -8.14 -18.31
N LYS A 219 -9.36 -8.76 -17.34
CA LYS A 219 -9.53 -8.23 -15.98
C LYS A 219 -8.19 -8.14 -15.24
N ALA A 220 -7.33 -9.15 -15.40
CA ALA A 220 -5.99 -9.13 -14.81
C ALA A 220 -5.12 -7.99 -15.39
N LEU A 221 -5.27 -7.69 -16.68
CA LEU A 221 -4.59 -6.59 -17.36
C LEU A 221 -5.18 -5.21 -17.00
N GLU A 222 -6.48 -5.11 -16.70
CA GLU A 222 -7.08 -3.90 -16.11
C GLU A 222 -6.44 -3.55 -14.77
N GLU A 223 -6.24 -4.56 -13.90
CA GLU A 223 -5.52 -4.35 -12.65
C GLU A 223 -4.09 -3.87 -12.94
N ALA A 224 -3.38 -4.47 -13.90
CA ALA A 224 -2.03 -4.04 -14.30
C ALA A 224 -2.01 -2.58 -14.77
N ARG A 225 -2.98 -2.15 -15.60
CA ARG A 225 -3.12 -0.77 -16.09
C ARG A 225 -3.32 0.25 -14.95
N SER A 226 -4.02 -0.13 -13.88
CA SER A 226 -4.24 0.78 -12.74
C SER A 226 -2.93 1.21 -12.04
N TYR A 227 -1.88 0.38 -12.12
CA TYR A 227 -0.54 0.70 -11.62
C TYR A 227 0.40 1.32 -12.67
N ARG A 228 -0.10 1.57 -13.89
CA ARG A 228 0.65 2.07 -15.06
C ARG A 228 0.04 3.34 -15.65
N HIS A 229 -0.70 4.12 -14.87
CA HIS A 229 -1.39 5.32 -15.36
C HIS A 229 -2.33 5.04 -16.56
N GLY A 230 -2.93 3.84 -16.59
CA GLY A 230 -3.81 3.41 -17.67
C GLY A 230 -3.10 2.76 -18.87
N GLU A 231 -1.76 2.76 -18.92
CA GLU A 231 -1.00 2.19 -20.03
C GLU A 231 -0.93 0.66 -19.98
N ASP A 232 -1.03 0.02 -21.14
CA ASP A 232 -0.79 -1.41 -21.29
C ASP A 232 0.66 -1.82 -20.97
N LEU A 233 0.86 -3.11 -20.70
CA LEU A 233 2.20 -3.69 -20.61
C LEU A 233 2.90 -3.61 -21.98
N PRO A 234 4.24 -3.64 -22.01
CA PRO A 234 4.99 -3.70 -23.27
C PRO A 234 4.47 -4.82 -24.20
N PRO A 235 4.40 -4.60 -25.53
CA PRO A 235 3.76 -5.54 -26.47
C PRO A 235 4.26 -6.98 -26.37
N LYS A 236 5.58 -7.19 -26.20
CA LYS A 236 6.16 -8.52 -26.01
C LYS A 236 5.61 -9.27 -24.79
N ARG A 237 5.38 -8.55 -23.68
CA ARG A 237 4.82 -9.13 -22.44
C ARG A 237 3.33 -9.41 -22.57
N MET A 238 2.59 -8.53 -23.25
CA MET A 238 1.18 -8.77 -23.59
C MET A 238 1.04 -10.01 -24.47
N ALA A 239 1.82 -10.11 -25.55
CA ALA A 239 1.83 -11.26 -26.44
C ALA A 239 2.17 -12.55 -25.69
N TRP A 240 3.15 -12.50 -24.79
CA TRP A 240 3.49 -13.66 -23.96
C TRP A 240 2.35 -14.08 -23.02
N LEU A 241 1.67 -13.13 -22.36
CA LEU A 241 0.52 -13.44 -21.50
C LEU A 241 -0.63 -14.08 -22.29
N TYR A 242 -0.93 -13.62 -23.50
CA TYR A 242 -1.94 -14.26 -24.35
C TYR A 242 -1.48 -15.62 -24.89
N ASN A 243 -0.19 -15.81 -25.18
CA ASN A 243 0.34 -17.13 -25.51
C ASN A 243 0.25 -18.10 -24.31
N TRP A 244 0.39 -17.59 -23.09
CA TRP A 244 0.18 -18.36 -21.87
C TRP A 244 -1.27 -18.84 -21.74
N THR A 245 -2.26 -17.97 -22.02
CA THR A 245 -3.69 -18.34 -21.97
C THR A 245 -4.08 -19.37 -23.03
N ALA A 246 -3.40 -19.41 -24.16
CA ALA A 246 -3.62 -20.43 -25.19
C ALA A 246 -3.21 -21.84 -24.73
N LYS A 247 -2.26 -21.93 -23.78
CA LYS A 247 -1.73 -23.20 -23.25
C LYS A 247 -2.35 -23.61 -21.91
N HIS A 248 -2.83 -22.64 -21.13
CA HIS A 248 -3.27 -22.85 -19.75
C HIS A 248 -4.65 -22.26 -19.53
N LYS A 249 -5.55 -23.01 -18.87
CA LYS A 249 -6.86 -22.50 -18.50
C LYS A 249 -6.77 -21.54 -17.30
N PRO A 250 -7.71 -20.59 -17.13
CA PRO A 250 -7.78 -19.78 -15.92
C PRO A 250 -7.88 -20.68 -14.67
N GLY A 251 -7.11 -20.36 -13.62
CA GLY A 251 -7.12 -21.10 -12.36
C GLY A 251 -6.41 -22.46 -12.39
N SER A 252 -5.79 -22.84 -13.52
CA SER A 252 -5.13 -24.14 -13.68
C SER A 252 -3.93 -24.40 -12.76
N TYR A 253 -3.40 -23.37 -12.10
CA TYR A 253 -2.26 -23.45 -11.17
C TYR A 253 -2.66 -23.32 -9.70
N ARG A 254 -3.96 -23.24 -9.39
CA ARG A 254 -4.42 -23.21 -8.01
C ARG A 254 -4.09 -24.54 -7.33
N LEU A 255 -3.27 -24.50 -6.29
CA LEU A 255 -3.04 -25.69 -5.44
C LEU A 255 -4.33 -26.06 -4.71
N GLN A 256 -4.62 -27.37 -4.65
CA GLN A 256 -5.76 -27.93 -3.91
C GLN A 256 -5.52 -27.89 -2.40
#